data_AF-J3GUL6-F1
#
_entry.id   AF-J3GUL6-F1
#
_cell.length_a   1.000
_cell.length_b   1.000
_cell.length_c   1.000
_cell.angle_alpha   90.00
_cell.angle_beta   90.00
_cell.angle_gamma   90.00
#
_symmetry.space_group_name_H-M   'P 1'
#
loop_
_entity.id
_entity.type
_entity.pdbx_description
1 polymer ?
#
loop_
_entity_poly.entity_id
_entity_poly.type
_entity_poly.pdbx_seq_one_letter_code
_entity_poly.pdbx_strand_id
1 'polypeptide(L)'
;MRRLAVAPVFSLGFRPFFLAGAGFAAIAVAIWALWLYGRLPGAQPVGGMLAWHRHEMPFGFASAIIAGFLLTAVPNWTGRPGLKGWPLIGLVQVWLLARLAWLLP
;
A
#
# COMPACT_ATOMS: atom_id res chain seq x y z
N MET A 1 -5.28 3.72 24.26
CA MET A 1 -5.29 2.59 23.29
C MET A 1 -6.68 2.25 22.71
N ARG A 2 -7.80 2.36 23.45
CA ARG A 2 -9.18 2.10 22.93
C ARG A 2 -9.65 2.99 21.76
N ARG A 3 -9.10 4.20 21.57
CA ARG A 3 -9.59 5.17 20.58
C ARG A 3 -9.30 4.81 19.11
N LEU A 4 -8.18 4.12 18.82
CA LEU A 4 -7.84 3.73 17.42
C LEU A 4 -8.69 2.58 16.89
N ALA A 5 -9.27 1.76 17.78
CA ALA A 5 -10.28 0.76 17.40
C ALA A 5 -11.61 1.38 16.92
N VAL A 6 -11.82 2.68 17.19
CA VAL A 6 -13.02 3.45 16.78
C VAL A 6 -12.80 4.20 15.47
N ALA A 7 -11.55 4.42 15.04
CA ALA A 7 -11.27 5.12 13.80
C ALA A 7 -11.85 4.32 12.61
N PRO A 8 -12.80 4.87 11.83
CA PRO A 8 -13.50 4.13 10.79
C PRO A 8 -12.57 3.49 9.75
N VAL A 9 -11.43 4.14 9.47
CA VAL A 9 -10.43 3.65 8.53
C VAL A 9 -9.75 2.36 8.99
N PHE A 10 -9.71 2.05 10.29
CA PHE A 10 -9.06 0.84 10.83
C PHE A 10 -10.05 -0.20 11.35
N SER A 11 -11.34 -0.09 10.97
CA SER A 11 -12.37 -1.04 11.40
C SER A 11 -12.54 -2.25 10.49
N LEU A 12 -12.12 -2.15 9.22
CA LEU A 12 -12.26 -3.19 8.18
C LEU A 12 -11.02 -3.18 7.29
N GLY A 13 -10.56 -4.37 6.89
CA GLY A 13 -9.31 -4.54 6.13
C GLY A 13 -9.28 -3.83 4.78
N PHE A 14 -10.39 -3.78 4.03
CA PHE A 14 -10.39 -3.09 2.73
C PHE A 14 -10.19 -1.59 2.87
N ARG A 15 -10.64 -0.95 3.96
CA ARG A 15 -10.65 0.51 4.09
C ARG A 15 -9.26 1.13 4.02
N PRO A 16 -8.29 0.75 4.88
CA PRO A 16 -6.97 1.36 4.81
C PRO A 16 -6.20 0.88 3.57
N PHE A 17 -6.35 -0.40 3.18
CA PHE A 17 -5.59 -0.97 2.07
C PHE A 17 -6.05 -0.49 0.69
N PHE A 18 -7.35 -0.31 0.44
CA PHE A 18 -7.82 0.23 -0.83
C PHE A 18 -7.52 1.72 -0.93
N LEU A 19 -7.69 2.49 0.15
CA LEU A 19 -7.32 3.90 0.17
C LEU A 19 -5.81 4.08 -0.04
N ALA A 20 -4.99 3.34 0.69
CA ALA A 20 -3.54 3.38 0.55
C ALA A 20 -3.08 2.89 -0.84
N GLY A 21 -3.63 1.78 -1.33
CA GLY A 21 -3.31 1.22 -2.64
C GLY A 21 -3.70 2.14 -3.79
N ALA A 22 -4.91 2.70 -3.77
CA ALA A 22 -5.36 3.65 -4.80
C ALA A 22 -4.56 4.95 -4.76
N GLY A 23 -4.33 5.52 -3.57
CA GLY A 23 -3.51 6.71 -3.41
C GLY A 23 -2.06 6.47 -3.85
N PHE A 24 -1.50 5.32 -3.49
CA PHE A 24 -0.16 4.92 -3.93
C PHE A 24 -0.08 4.76 -5.43
N ALA A 25 -1.03 4.09 -6.08
CA ALA A 25 -1.05 3.92 -7.53
C ALA A 25 -1.15 5.27 -8.25
N ALA A 26 -2.01 6.18 -7.78
CA ALA A 26 -2.13 7.52 -8.34
C ALA A 26 -0.79 8.28 -8.28
N ILE A 27 -0.12 8.26 -7.13
CA ILE A 27 1.19 8.89 -6.94
C ILE A 27 2.26 8.21 -7.81
N ALA A 28 2.34 6.88 -7.78
CA ALA A 28 3.38 6.13 -8.46
C ALA A 28 3.26 6.24 -9.99
N VAL A 29 2.04 6.23 -10.54
CA VAL A 29 1.80 6.46 -11.96
C VAL A 29 2.10 7.91 -12.35
N ALA A 30 1.77 8.90 -11.51
CA ALA A 30 2.13 10.29 -11.78
C ALA A 30 3.65 10.49 -11.81
N ILE A 31 4.37 9.92 -10.83
CA ILE A 31 5.83 9.94 -10.77
C ILE A 31 6.43 9.25 -12.02
N TRP A 32 5.89 8.08 -12.39
CA TRP A 32 6.32 7.37 -13.59
C TRP A 32 6.10 8.19 -14.87
N ALA A 33 4.93 8.81 -15.03
CA ALA A 33 4.64 9.66 -16.18
C ALA A 33 5.60 10.85 -16.26
N LEU A 34 5.82 11.55 -15.15
CA LEU A 34 6.78 12.66 -15.11
C LEU A 34 8.19 12.22 -15.53
N TRP A 35 8.65 11.05 -15.07
CA TRP A 35 9.94 10.51 -15.47
C TRP A 35 9.98 10.12 -16.95
N LEU A 36 8.94 9.44 -17.46
CA LEU A 36 8.84 9.00 -18.85
C LEU A 36 8.86 10.18 -19.83
N TYR A 37 8.25 11.31 -19.46
CA TYR A 37 8.28 12.54 -20.24
C TYR A 37 9.50 13.43 -19.95
N GLY A 38 10.52 12.91 -19.27
CA GLY A 38 11.78 13.63 -19.00
C GLY A 38 11.66 14.81 -18.04
N ARG A 39 10.57 14.89 -17.26
CA ARG A 39 10.33 15.98 -16.29
C ARG A 39 10.99 15.76 -14.93
N LEU A 40 11.60 14.59 -14.71
CA LEU A 40 12.40 14.26 -13.52
C LEU A 40 13.81 13.83 -13.93
N PRO A 41 14.61 14.72 -14.55
CA PRO A 41 15.97 14.40 -14.95
C PRO A 41 16.82 14.05 -13.72
N GLY A 42 17.53 12.92 -13.77
CA GLY A 42 18.38 12.46 -12.67
C GLY A 42 17.67 11.66 -11.57
N ALA A 43 16.33 11.53 -11.61
CA ALA A 43 15.63 10.64 -10.68
C ALA A 43 15.91 9.17 -11.04
N GLN A 44 16.79 8.55 -10.26
CA GLN A 44 17.13 7.13 -10.37
C GLN A 44 17.15 6.53 -8.96
N PRO A 45 16.05 5.92 -8.49
CA PRO A 45 16.10 5.09 -7.29
C PRO A 45 17.11 3.95 -7.48
N VAL A 46 17.45 3.23 -6.40
CA VAL A 46 18.32 2.04 -6.47
C VAL A 46 17.83 1.12 -7.61
N GLY A 47 18.72 0.59 -8.43
CA GLY A 47 18.34 -0.25 -9.59
C GLY A 47 17.62 0.45 -10.75
N GLY A 48 17.36 1.76 -10.67
CA GLY A 48 16.81 2.60 -11.73
C GLY A 48 15.28 2.67 -11.76
N MET A 49 14.76 3.71 -12.42
CA MET A 49 13.32 4.02 -12.40
C MET A 49 12.43 2.91 -12.96
N LEU A 50 12.88 2.23 -14.02
CA LEU A 50 12.12 1.14 -14.63
C LEU A 50 11.99 -0.06 -13.68
N ALA A 51 13.05 -0.38 -12.91
CA ALA A 51 13.01 -1.43 -11.91
C ALA A 51 12.04 -1.07 -10.78
N TRP A 52 12.11 0.17 -10.28
CA TRP A 52 11.17 0.70 -9.29
C TRP A 52 9.72 0.58 -9.77
N HIS A 53 9.38 1.10 -10.95
CA HIS A 53 8.00 1.07 -11.45
C HIS A 53 7.46 -0.37 -11.61
N ARG A 54 8.27 -1.26 -12.20
CA ARG A 54 7.91 -2.69 -12.37
C ARG A 54 7.71 -3.39 -11.04
N HIS A 55 8.43 -3.01 -10.01
CA HIS A 55 8.28 -3.57 -8.67
C HIS A 55 7.05 -2.99 -7.95
N GLU A 56 6.83 -1.69 -8.05
CA GLU A 56 5.78 -1.00 -7.30
C GLU A 56 4.36 -1.31 -7.80
N MET A 57 4.17 -1.62 -9.08
CA MET A 57 2.83 -1.99 -9.58
C MET A 57 2.32 -3.32 -8.98
N PRO A 58 3.08 -4.44 -9.01
CA PRO A 58 2.65 -5.68 -8.36
C PRO A 58 2.79 -5.65 -6.83
N PHE A 59 3.93 -5.20 -6.30
CA PHE A 59 4.23 -5.35 -4.87
C PHE A 59 3.80 -4.17 -4.01
N GLY A 60 3.61 -2.98 -4.60
CA GLY A 60 3.04 -1.82 -3.92
C GLY A 60 1.52 -1.81 -4.06
N PHE A 61 1.03 -1.64 -5.29
CA PHE A 61 -0.41 -1.52 -5.57
C PHE A 61 -1.15 -2.86 -5.45
N ALA A 62 -0.79 -3.87 -6.25
CA ALA A 62 -1.60 -5.09 -6.31
C ALA A 62 -1.61 -5.85 -4.96
N SER A 63 -0.49 -5.89 -4.24
CA SER A 63 -0.43 -6.47 -2.90
C SER A 63 -1.36 -5.77 -1.89
N ALA A 64 -1.52 -4.45 -1.97
CA ALA A 64 -2.43 -3.70 -1.13
C ALA A 64 -3.89 -4.08 -1.45
N ILE A 65 -4.25 -4.19 -2.73
CA ILE A 65 -5.60 -4.62 -3.13
C ILE A 65 -5.87 -6.06 -2.70
N ILE A 66 -4.92 -6.97 -2.88
CA ILE A 66 -5.04 -8.36 -2.43
C ILE A 66 -5.22 -8.42 -0.91
N ALA A 67 -4.42 -7.67 -0.14
CA ALA A 67 -4.54 -7.62 1.31
C ALA A 67 -5.91 -7.07 1.74
N GLY A 68 -6.36 -5.95 1.16
CA GLY A 68 -7.66 -5.36 1.46
C GLY A 68 -8.83 -6.30 1.15
N PHE A 69 -8.74 -7.03 0.03
CA PHE A 69 -9.71 -8.04 -0.36
C PHE A 69 -9.70 -9.22 0.63
N LEU A 70 -8.56 -9.86 0.88
CA LEU A 70 -8.46 -11.05 1.73
C LEU A 70 -8.85 -10.76 3.18
N LEU A 71 -8.43 -9.62 3.74
CA LEU A 71 -8.78 -9.20 5.09
C LEU A 71 -10.28 -8.90 5.27
N THR A 72 -11.04 -8.84 4.18
CA THR A 72 -12.49 -8.63 4.18
C THR A 72 -13.25 -9.89 3.78
N ALA A 73 -12.77 -10.59 2.74
CA ALA A 73 -13.38 -11.80 2.21
C ALA A 73 -13.27 -12.98 3.18
N VAL A 74 -12.10 -13.20 3.78
CA VAL A 74 -11.88 -14.35 4.68
C VAL A 74 -12.80 -14.30 5.91
N PRO A 75 -12.94 -13.18 6.65
CA PRO A 75 -13.92 -13.07 7.73
C PRO A 75 -15.35 -13.34 7.26
N ASN A 76 -15.74 -12.85 6.07
CA ASN A 76 -17.07 -13.05 5.51
C ASN A 76 -17.35 -14.52 5.18
N TRP A 77 -16.38 -15.26 4.64
CA TRP A 77 -16.55 -16.67 4.31
C TRP A 77 -16.48 -17.59 5.53
N THR A 78 -15.69 -17.22 6.53
CA THR A 78 -15.44 -18.08 7.70
C THR A 78 -16.32 -17.76 8.90
N GLY A 79 -17.02 -16.62 8.90
CA GLY A 79 -17.77 -16.11 10.06
C GLY A 79 -16.88 -15.72 11.25
N ARG A 80 -15.55 -15.75 11.10
CA ARG A 80 -14.61 -15.40 12.18
C ARG A 80 -14.42 -13.88 12.26
N PRO A 81 -14.13 -13.33 13.46
CA PRO A 81 -13.83 -11.90 13.59
C PRO A 81 -12.64 -11.49 12.71
N GLY A 82 -12.83 -10.46 11.88
CA GLY A 82 -11.76 -9.86 11.09
C GLY A 82 -10.77 -9.03 11.92
N LEU A 83 -9.59 -8.76 11.34
CA LEU A 83 -8.60 -7.88 11.95
C LEU A 83 -9.09 -6.43 11.98
N LYS A 84 -8.91 -5.76 13.12
CA LYS A 84 -9.30 -4.36 13.35
C LYS A 84 -8.34 -3.68 14.32
N GLY A 85 -8.19 -2.36 14.20
CA GLY A 85 -7.33 -1.56 15.08
C GLY A 85 -5.84 -1.89 14.93
N TRP A 86 -5.15 -2.16 16.04
CA TRP A 86 -3.68 -2.28 16.08
C TRP A 86 -3.08 -3.33 15.14
N PRO A 87 -3.59 -4.58 15.06
CA PRO A 87 -3.08 -5.55 14.09
C PRO A 87 -3.17 -5.05 12.64
N LEU A 88 -4.28 -4.39 12.29
CA LEU A 88 -4.48 -3.84 10.95
C LEU A 88 -3.54 -2.66 10.67
N ILE A 89 -3.33 -1.79 11.66
CA ILE A 89 -2.34 -0.71 11.59
C ILE A 89 -0.93 -1.29 11.37
N GLY A 90 -0.56 -2.34 12.10
CA GLY A 90 0.73 -3.01 11.94
C GLY A 90 0.96 -3.50 10.51
N LEU A 91 -0.05 -4.13 9.90
CA LEU A 91 0.04 -4.58 8.49
C LEU A 91 0.21 -3.42 7.51
N VAL A 92 -0.52 -2.31 7.71
CA VAL A 92 -0.37 -1.10 6.89
C VAL A 92 1.04 -0.50 7.03
N GLN A 93 1.58 -0.49 8.25
CA GLN A 93 2.94 0.01 8.51
C GLN A 93 4.01 -0.87 7.84
N VAL A 94 3.89 -2.20 7.93
CA VAL A 94 4.82 -3.12 7.24
C VAL A 94 4.77 -2.89 5.73
N TRP A 95 3.58 -2.76 5.15
CA TRP A 95 3.42 -2.45 3.74
C TRP A 95 4.09 -1.12 3.37
N LEU A 96 3.87 -0.06 4.16
CA LEU A 96 4.44 1.27 3.92
C LEU A 96 5.97 1.28 4.04
N LEU A 97 6.53 0.65 5.07
CA LEU A 97 7.98 0.54 5.28
C LEU A 97 8.67 -0.13 4.10
N ALA A 98 8.05 -1.18 3.54
CA ALA A 98 8.59 -1.85 2.38
C ALA A 98 8.66 -0.93 1.14
N ARG A 99 7.80 0.10 1.04
CA ARG A 99 7.85 1.11 -0.02
C ARG A 99 8.94 2.15 0.23
N LEU A 100 9.08 2.58 1.48
CA LEU A 100 10.12 3.51 1.91
C LEU A 100 11.53 2.90 1.83
N ALA A 101 11.64 1.57 1.79
CA ALA A 101 12.92 0.87 1.64
C ALA A 101 13.69 1.26 0.36
N TRP A 102 13.01 1.69 -0.71
CA TRP A 102 13.69 2.22 -1.91
C TRP A 102 14.45 3.52 -1.70
N LEU A 103 14.20 4.22 -0.59
CA LEU A 103 14.89 5.46 -0.21
C LEU A 103 16.18 5.17 0.58
N LEU A 104 16.40 3.93 0.98
CA LEU A 104 17.60 3.50 1.68
C LEU A 104 18.67 3.07 0.66
N PRO A 105 19.95 3.37 0.93
CA PRO A 105 21.07 2.95 0.08
C PRO A 105 21.28 1.43 0.08
#